data_AF-A0A2D9PS37-F1
#
_entry.id   AF-A0A2D9PS37-F1
#
_cell.length_a   1.000
_cell.length_b   1.000
_cell.length_c   1.000
_cell.angle_alpha   90.00
_cell.angle_beta   90.00
_cell.angle_gamma   90.00
#
_symmetry.space_group_name_H-M   'P 1'
#
loop_
_entity.id
_entity.type
_entity.pdbx_description
1 polymer ?
#
loop_
_entity_poly.entity_id
_entity_poly.type
_entity_poly.pdbx_seq_one_letter_code
_entity_poly.pdbx_strand_id
1 'polypeptide(L)' 'MFAGDERGPRRDMVALNAGAGLVVAGIADEIADGVERAIAALDDGSAAAALDSIST' A
#
# COMPACT_ATOMS: atom_id res chain seq x y z
N MET A 1 0.85 -6.90 -9.38
CA MET A 1 1.25 -6.37 -8.05
C MET A 1 0.19 -5.44 -7.47
N PHE A 2 0.00 -4.22 -8.00
CA PHE A 2 -0.87 -3.19 -7.39
C PHE A 2 -2.38 -3.36 -7.61
N ALA A 3 -2.79 -4.35 -8.39
CA ALA A 3 -4.20 -4.69 -8.67
C ALA A 3 -4.74 -5.83 -7.78
N GLY A 4 -4.05 -6.17 -6.69
CA GLY A 4 -4.54 -7.15 -5.69
C GLY A 4 -4.32 -8.64 -6.00
N ASP A 5 -3.86 -8.99 -7.21
CA ASP A 5 -3.68 -10.40 -7.64
C ASP A 5 -2.47 -11.11 -7.02
N GLU A 6 -1.42 -10.37 -6.67
CA GLU A 6 -0.21 -10.94 -6.09
C GLU A 6 -0.37 -11.04 -4.57
N ARG A 7 -0.09 -12.20 -3.96
CA ARG A 7 -0.27 -12.41 -2.51
C ARG A 7 0.97 -13.03 -1.83
N GLY A 8 2.16 -12.75 -2.37
CA GLY A 8 3.43 -13.31 -1.91
C GLY A 8 4.35 -12.31 -1.19
N PRO A 9 5.55 -12.74 -0.76
CA PRO A 9 6.47 -11.94 0.06
C PRO A 9 6.85 -10.56 -0.51
N ARG A 10 6.83 -10.43 -1.85
CA ARG A 10 7.06 -9.14 -2.53
C ARG A 10 5.98 -8.11 -2.17
N ARG A 11 4.71 -8.54 -2.14
CA ARG A 11 3.58 -7.70 -1.73
C ARG A 11 3.73 -7.28 -0.27
N ASP A 12 4.10 -8.22 0.60
CA ASP A 12 4.24 -7.95 2.04
C ASP A 12 5.32 -6.88 2.29
N MET A 13 6.45 -6.95 1.59
CA MET A 13 7.51 -5.94 1.69
C MET A 13 7.08 -4.55 1.18
N VAL A 14 6.29 -4.49 0.11
CA VAL A 14 5.76 -3.20 -0.37
C VAL A 14 4.71 -2.63 0.58
N ALA A 15 3.83 -3.47 1.12
CA ALA A 15 2.89 -3.05 2.15
C ALA A 15 3.60 -2.52 3.40
N LEU A 16 4.70 -3.17 3.82
CA LEU A 16 5.53 -2.71 4.94
C LEU A 16 6.11 -1.32 4.69
N ASN A 17 6.77 -1.11 3.54
CA ASN A 17 7.36 0.19 3.22
C ASN A 17 6.31 1.28 3.05
N ALA A 18 5.19 0.97 2.39
CA ALA A 18 4.09 1.91 2.22
C ALA A 18 3.45 2.27 3.58
N GLY A 19 3.21 1.28 4.44
CA GLY A 19 2.71 1.48 5.79
C GLY A 19 3.61 2.35 6.64
N ALA A 20 4.93 2.13 6.59
CA ALA A 20 5.89 3.01 7.25
C ALA A 20 5.85 4.45 6.70
N GLY A 21 5.68 4.61 5.38
CA GLY A 21 5.48 5.92 4.75
C GLY A 21 4.22 6.64 5.25
N LEU A 22 3.11 5.90 5.44
CA LEU A 22 1.87 6.45 5.99
C LEU A 22 2.03 6.95 7.42
N VAL A 23 2.83 6.25 8.25
CA VAL A 23 3.16 6.70 9.61
C VAL A 23 3.99 7.98 9.58
N VAL A 24 5.04 8.02 8.74
CA VAL A 24 5.87 9.23 8.58
C VAL A 24 5.05 10.43 8.09
N ALA A 25 4.04 10.19 7.25
CA ALA A 25 3.13 11.21 6.77
C ALA A 25 2.06 11.64 7.79
N GLY A 26 1.98 11.00 8.96
CA GLY A 26 0.95 11.26 9.98
C GLY A 26 -0.45 10.79 9.57
N ILE A 27 -0.55 9.85 8.62
CA ILE A 27 -1.81 9.29 8.13
C ILE A 27 -2.21 8.06 8.94
N ALA A 28 -1.23 7.27 9.40
CA ALA A 28 -1.40 6.12 10.27
C ALA A 28 -0.69 6.34 11.61
N ASP A 29 -1.26 5.84 12.70
CA ASP A 29 -0.71 6.06 14.05
C ASP A 29 0.45 5.12 14.37
N GLU A 30 0.39 3.89 13.86
CA GLU A 30 1.39 2.85 14.06
C GLU A 30 1.70 2.11 12.76
N ILE A 31 2.86 1.45 12.70
CA ILE A 31 3.26 0.68 11.51
C ILE A 31 2.23 -0.42 11.20
N ALA A 32 1.65 -1.06 12.22
CA ALA A 32 0.63 -2.10 12.02
C ALA A 32 -0.61 -1.55 11.27
N ASP A 33 -1.18 -0.43 11.72
CA ASP A 33 -2.29 0.27 11.04
C ASP A 33 -1.89 0.70 9.62
N GLY A 34 -0.68 1.26 9.47
CA GLY A 34 -0.15 1.63 8.16
C GLY A 34 -0.08 0.45 7.19
N VAL A 35 0.36 -0.72 7.66
CA VAL A 35 0.44 -1.94 6.85
C VAL A 35 -0.94 -2.45 6.47
N GLU A 36 -1.90 -2.47 7.40
CA GLU A 36 -3.29 -2.87 7.11
C GLU A 36 -3.92 -1.97 6.03
N ARG A 37 -3.73 -0.66 6.13
CA ARG A 37 -4.21 0.30 5.12
C ARG A 37 -3.52 0.13 3.78
N ALA A 38 -2.21 -0.10 3.77
CA ALA A 38 -1.47 -0.36 2.54
C ALA A 38 -1.95 -1.65 1.85
N ILE A 39 -2.21 -2.71 2.63
CA ILE A 39 -2.81 -3.95 2.14
C ILE A 39 -4.19 -3.70 1.55
N ALA A 40 -5.05 -2.94 2.22
CA ALA A 40 -6.39 -2.61 1.73
C ALA A 40 -6.32 -1.87 0.39
N ALA A 41 -5.46 -0.85 0.27
CA ALA A 41 -5.28 -0.08 -0.96
C ALA A 41 -4.70 -0.92 -2.13
N LEU A 42 -3.89 -1.94 -1.82
CA LEU A 42 -3.40 -2.90 -2.81
C LEU A 42 -4.52 -3.85 -3.27
N ASP A 43 -5.44 -4.21 -2.37
CA ASP A 43 -6.48 -5.19 -2.61
C ASP A 43 -7.69 -4.64 -3.34
N ASP A 44 -8.07 -3.39 -3.04
CA ASP A 44 -9.20 -2.71 -3.69
C ASP A 44 -8.81 -2.01 -5.00
N GLY A 45 -7.52 -2.05 -5.36
CA GLY A 45 -6.99 -1.46 -6.59
C GLY A 45 -6.72 0.05 -6.52
N SER A 46 -6.92 0.69 -5.36
CA SER A 46 -6.63 2.12 -5.17
C SER A 46 -5.16 2.45 -5.48
N ALA A 47 -4.24 1.56 -5.10
CA ALA A 47 -2.82 1.72 -5.40
C ALA A 47 -2.53 1.71 -6.91
N ALA A 48 -3.22 0.86 -7.69
CA ALA A 48 -3.13 0.86 -9.15
C ALA A 48 -3.70 2.14 -9.76
N ALA A 49 -4.88 2.58 -9.30
CA ALA A 49 -5.51 3.82 -9.77
C ALA A 49 -4.63 5.05 -9.53
N ALA A 50 -3.96 5.13 -8.37
CA ALA A 50 -3.03 6.21 -8.06
C ALA A 50 -1.82 6.21 -9.01
N LEU A 51 -1.25 5.04 -9.32
CA LEU A 51 -0.15 4.92 -10.28
C LEU A 51 -0.57 5.36 -11.69
N ASP A 52 -1.75 4.93 -12.14
CA ASP A 52 -2.28 5.29 -13.46
C ASP A 52 -2.47 6.82 -13.59
N SER A 53 -2.92 7.48 -12.52
CA SER A 53 -3.17 8.93 -12.51
C SER A 53 -1.93 9.81 -12.76
N ILE A 54 -0.73 9.27 -12.55
CA ILE A 54 0.56 9.98 -12.73
C ILE A 54 1.42 9.38 -13.85
N SER A 55 0.90 8.38 -14.56
CA SER A 55 1.61 7.68 -15.65
C SER A 55 1.28 8.25 -17.04
N THR A 56 0.57 9.39 -17.11
CA THR A 56 0.24 10.15 -18.33
C THR A 56 0.81 11.55 -18.23
#